data_AF-A0A0G4G645-F1
#
_entry.id   AF-A0A0G4G645-F1
#
_cell.length_a   1.000
_cell.length_b   1.000
_cell.length_c   1.000
_cell.angle_alpha   90.00
_cell.angle_beta   90.00
_cell.angle_gamma   90.00
#
_symmetry.space_group_name_H-M   'P 1'
#
loop_
_entity.id
_entity.type
_entity.pdbx_description
1 polymer ?
#
loop_
_entity_poly.entity_id
_entity_poly.type
_entity_poly.pdbx_seq_one_letter_code
_entity_poly.pdbx_strand_id
1 'polypeptide(L)'
;MFVKAAISLTFLATVCCALRLKRDTRWNDGTVEGSEEPWKVPPPPPPGCARVECADIKCLAPLELKRTPEQCCPVCKGPFEMDNSYDSPFLVEPHAQAHENCINVRCFAMPWCVEENGLKTKFSPGDCCESCVKA
;
A
#
# COMPACT_ATOMS: atom_id res chain seq x y z
N MET A 1 23.26 34.04 63.71
CA MET A 1 21.97 34.38 63.06
C MET A 1 22.18 34.37 61.56
N PHE A 2 21.74 33.34 60.84
CA PHE A 2 21.45 33.44 59.41
C PHE A 2 20.22 32.58 59.12
N VAL A 3 19.22 33.27 58.59
CA VAL A 3 17.83 32.86 58.45
C VAL A 3 17.70 31.85 57.31
N LYS A 4 16.95 30.78 57.56
CA LYS A 4 16.58 29.73 56.59
C LYS A 4 15.93 30.35 55.35
N ALA A 5 16.55 30.20 54.19
CA ALA A 5 15.91 30.43 52.89
C ALA A 5 15.30 29.11 52.40
N ALA A 6 13.98 29.01 52.52
CA ALA A 6 13.18 27.92 51.99
C ALA A 6 13.10 28.04 50.45
N ILE A 7 13.94 27.29 49.75
CA ILE A 7 13.81 27.11 48.30
C ILE A 7 12.90 25.89 48.08
N SER A 8 11.71 26.21 47.58
CA SER A 8 10.53 25.36 47.49
C SER A 8 10.75 24.08 46.67
N LEU A 9 10.50 22.93 47.29
CA LEU A 9 10.50 21.59 46.66
C LEU A 9 9.54 21.45 45.46
N THR A 10 8.65 22.43 45.23
CA THR A 10 7.73 22.44 44.10
C THR A 10 8.41 22.63 42.74
N PHE A 11 9.58 23.28 42.67
CA PHE A 11 10.23 23.55 41.38
C PHE A 11 10.88 22.31 40.74
N LEU A 12 11.37 21.35 41.54
CA LEU A 12 11.95 20.11 40.99
C LEU A 12 10.89 19.12 40.48
N ALA A 13 9.68 19.13 41.04
CA ALA A 13 8.60 18.24 40.60
C ALA A 13 8.04 18.65 39.22
N THR A 14 7.94 19.95 38.95
CA THR A 14 7.35 20.46 37.69
C THR A 14 8.24 20.16 36.47
N VAL A 15 9.57 20.14 36.64
CA VAL A 15 10.51 19.83 35.55
C VAL A 15 10.53 18.32 35.22
N CYS A 16 10.31 17.43 36.21
CA CYS A 16 10.17 16.00 35.94
C CYS A 16 8.88 15.65 35.18
N CYS A 17 7.78 16.40 35.40
CA CYS A 17 6.53 16.15 34.70
C CYS A 17 6.59 16.51 33.20
N ALA A 18 7.47 17.44 32.80
CA ALA A 18 7.56 17.89 31.41
C ALA A 18 8.48 17.03 30.52
N LEU A 19 9.40 16.24 31.10
CA LEU A 19 10.48 15.57 30.36
C LEU A 19 10.40 14.04 30.33
N ARG A 20 9.40 13.41 30.94
CA ARG A 20 9.16 11.97 30.84
C ARG A 20 7.81 11.68 30.18
N LEU A 21 7.86 11.05 29.00
CA LEU A 21 6.80 10.25 28.38
C LEU A 21 5.75 11.04 27.57
N LYS A 22 6.16 11.93 26.67
CA LYS A 22 6.28 11.57 25.24
C LYS A 22 6.77 10.12 25.03
N ARG A 23 5.84 9.19 25.15
CA ARG A 23 5.98 7.84 24.60
C ARG A 23 4.65 7.51 23.96
N ASP A 24 4.68 7.49 22.64
CA ASP A 24 3.57 7.20 21.76
C ASP A 24 2.84 5.94 22.19
N THR A 25 1.65 6.10 22.76
CA THR A 25 0.60 5.11 22.62
C THR A 25 -0.43 5.68 21.68
N ARG A 26 0.00 5.94 20.43
CA ARG A 26 -0.89 5.82 19.27
C ARG A 26 -1.10 4.32 19.02
N TRP A 27 -1.80 3.68 19.96
CA TRP A 27 -2.61 2.54 19.58
C TRP A 27 -3.85 3.17 18.94
N ASN A 28 -3.82 3.29 17.61
CA ASN A 28 -5.06 3.34 16.85
C ASN A 28 -5.81 2.07 17.24
N ASP A 29 -6.89 2.23 18.01
CA ASP A 29 -7.95 1.25 18.05
C ASP A 29 -8.49 1.14 16.63
N GLY A 30 -8.16 0.04 15.96
CA GLY A 30 -8.56 -0.23 14.59
C GLY A 30 -10.07 -0.48 14.49
N THR A 31 -10.89 0.53 14.74
CA THR A 31 -12.28 0.55 14.26
C THR A 31 -12.24 0.87 12.78
N VAL A 32 -12.00 -0.16 11.97
CA VAL A 32 -12.29 -0.13 10.54
C VAL A 32 -13.81 -0.17 10.43
N GLU A 33 -14.39 1.00 10.28
CA GLU A 33 -15.81 1.16 10.00
C GLU A 33 -16.05 0.70 8.55
N GLY A 34 -16.66 -0.48 8.39
CA GLY A 34 -17.09 -0.99 7.09
C GLY A 34 -17.13 -2.52 6.99
N SER A 35 -18.30 -3.10 7.31
CA SER A 35 -18.93 -4.29 6.70
C SER A 35 -18.02 -5.49 6.34
N GLU A 36 -18.16 -6.72 6.87
CA GLU A 36 -19.35 -7.56 7.08
C GLU A 36 -19.02 -8.66 8.13
N GLU A 37 -19.99 -9.09 8.94
CA GLU A 37 -19.92 -10.10 10.03
C GLU A 37 -19.01 -9.77 11.26
N PRO A 38 -19.58 -9.44 12.43
CA PRO A 38 -18.84 -8.92 13.61
C PRO A 38 -17.91 -9.90 14.36
N TRP A 39 -17.66 -11.12 13.86
CA TRP A 39 -16.96 -12.16 14.66
C TRP A 39 -15.92 -13.01 13.92
N LYS A 40 -15.50 -12.65 12.70
CA LYS A 40 -14.31 -13.30 12.09
C LYS A 40 -13.08 -12.43 12.30
N VAL A 41 -12.40 -12.66 13.42
CA VAL A 41 -11.03 -12.20 13.58
C VAL A 41 -10.19 -12.90 12.49
N PRO A 42 -9.49 -12.16 11.61
CA PRO A 42 -8.64 -12.79 10.61
C PRO A 42 -7.57 -13.63 11.33
N PRO A 43 -7.16 -14.77 10.76
CA PRO A 43 -6.15 -15.61 11.37
C PRO A 43 -4.86 -14.79 11.60
N PRO A 44 -4.14 -15.07 12.70
CA PRO A 44 -2.91 -14.35 13.01
C PRO A 44 -1.87 -14.54 11.90
N PRO A 45 -0.96 -13.56 11.71
CA PRO A 45 0.16 -13.69 10.79
C PRO A 45 1.00 -14.95 11.06
N PRO A 46 1.69 -15.50 10.05
CA PRO A 46 2.81 -16.41 10.27
C PRO A 46 3.85 -15.82 11.24
N PRO A 47 4.57 -16.64 12.03
CA PRO A 47 5.58 -16.17 13.00
C PRO A 47 6.67 -15.28 12.38
N GLY A 48 7.00 -15.48 11.10
CA GLY A 48 7.97 -14.67 10.38
C GLY A 48 7.52 -13.22 10.12
N CYS A 49 6.23 -12.93 10.25
CA CYS A 49 5.66 -11.62 9.95
C CYS A 49 5.66 -10.67 11.16
N ALA A 50 6.12 -11.11 12.34
CA ALA A 50 6.08 -10.33 13.57
C ALA A 50 6.88 -9.00 13.53
N ARG A 51 7.80 -8.85 12.57
CA ARG A 51 8.63 -7.65 12.38
C ARG A 51 8.38 -6.94 11.05
N VAL A 52 7.32 -7.32 10.33
CA VAL A 52 6.99 -6.74 9.03
C VAL A 52 5.90 -5.68 9.24
N GLU A 53 6.23 -4.43 8.92
CA GLU A 53 5.26 -3.35 8.83
C GLU A 53 4.61 -3.38 7.43
N CYS A 54 3.28 -3.38 7.39
CA CYS A 54 2.54 -3.36 6.14
C CYS A 54 2.15 -1.93 5.77
N ALA A 55 2.13 -1.64 4.48
CA ALA A 55 1.63 -0.36 3.98
C ALA A 55 0.09 -0.32 4.10
N ASP A 56 -0.43 0.87 4.42
CA ASP A 56 -1.87 1.15 4.37
C ASP A 56 -2.32 1.22 2.91
N ILE A 57 -2.90 0.14 2.40
CA ILE A 57 -3.38 0.04 1.02
C ILE A 57 -4.89 0.26 0.94
N LYS A 58 -5.33 1.05 -0.03
CA LYS A 58 -6.74 1.24 -0.39
C LYS A 58 -7.00 0.59 -1.74
N CYS A 59 -7.84 -0.44 -1.75
CA CYS A 59 -8.21 -1.13 -2.98
C CYS A 59 -9.24 -0.31 -3.78
N LEU A 60 -9.03 -0.20 -5.08
CA LEU A 60 -10.05 0.32 -6.00
C LEU A 60 -11.04 -0.80 -6.31
N ALA A 61 -12.33 -0.47 -6.35
CA ALA A 61 -13.36 -1.42 -6.78
C ALA A 61 -13.02 -1.97 -8.19
N PRO A 62 -13.19 -3.28 -8.46
CA PRO A 62 -13.83 -4.32 -7.64
C PRO A 62 -12.88 -5.10 -6.72
N LEU A 63 -11.66 -4.61 -6.47
CA LEU A 63 -10.68 -5.33 -5.68
C LEU A 63 -10.99 -5.23 -4.18
N GLU A 64 -10.85 -6.34 -3.48
CA GLU A 64 -11.08 -6.44 -2.03
C GLU A 64 -9.76 -6.67 -1.31
N LEU A 65 -9.61 -6.07 -0.13
CA LEU A 65 -8.46 -6.29 0.71
C LEU A 65 -8.52 -7.72 1.29
N LYS A 66 -7.63 -8.61 0.86
CA LYS A 66 -7.57 -10.00 1.33
C LYS A 66 -6.19 -10.36 1.84
N ARG A 67 -6.16 -11.15 2.93
CA ARG A 67 -4.94 -11.72 3.48
C ARG A 67 -4.98 -13.23 3.32
N THR A 68 -3.96 -13.81 2.68
CA THR A 68 -3.79 -15.27 2.62
C THR A 68 -2.89 -15.74 3.78
N PRO A 69 -3.00 -17.02 4.20
CA PRO A 69 -2.26 -17.53 5.35
C PRO A 69 -0.74 -17.45 5.22
N GLU A 70 -0.21 -17.46 4.00
CA GLU A 70 1.24 -17.42 3.73
C GLU A 70 1.78 -15.99 3.55
N GLN A 71 0.91 -14.97 3.55
CA GLN A 71 1.29 -13.58 3.32
C GLN A 71 1.35 -12.77 4.62
N CYS A 72 2.44 -12.03 4.78
CA CYS A 72 2.60 -11.10 5.90
C CYS A 72 1.68 -9.88 5.79
N CYS A 73 1.40 -9.41 4.58
CA CYS A 73 0.58 -8.22 4.35
C CYS A 73 -0.66 -8.54 3.52
N PRO A 74 -1.75 -7.78 3.71
CA PRO A 74 -2.91 -7.90 2.85
C PRO A 74 -2.59 -7.41 1.43
N VAL A 75 -3.34 -7.92 0.46
CA VAL A 75 -3.25 -7.54 -0.95
C VAL A 75 -4.65 -7.26 -1.49
N CYS A 76 -4.73 -6.41 -2.52
CA CYS A 76 -5.99 -6.20 -3.24
C CYS A 76 -6.23 -7.37 -4.18
N LYS A 77 -7.24 -8.20 -3.89
CA LYS A 77 -7.59 -9.38 -4.66
C LYS A 77 -8.96 -9.18 -5.32
N GLY A 78 -9.03 -9.42 -6.63
CA GLY A 78 -10.29 -9.36 -7.37
C GLY A 78 -11.20 -10.57 -7.10
N PRO A 79 -12.51 -10.45 -7.33
CA PRO A 79 -13.49 -11.52 -7.12
C PRO A 79 -13.44 -12.64 -8.17
N PHE A 80 -12.56 -12.55 -9.17
CA PHE A 80 -12.50 -13.48 -10.29
C PHE A 80 -11.05 -13.78 -10.67
N GLU A 81 -10.80 -15.01 -11.13
CA GLU A 81 -9.73 -15.24 -12.11
C GLU A 81 -10.04 -14.33 -13.28
N MET A 82 -9.12 -13.46 -13.71
CA MET A 82 -9.35 -12.60 -14.87
C MET A 82 -9.70 -13.49 -16.07
N ASP A 83 -10.99 -13.61 -16.34
CA ASP A 83 -11.49 -14.23 -17.55
C ASP A 83 -10.91 -13.44 -18.73
N ASN A 84 -10.40 -14.15 -19.72
CA ASN A 84 -9.93 -13.59 -20.98
C ASN A 84 -11.05 -12.89 -21.79
N SER A 85 -12.22 -12.71 -21.21
CA SER A 85 -13.38 -11.98 -21.74
C SER A 85 -13.60 -10.61 -21.07
N TYR A 86 -12.82 -10.24 -20.04
CA TYR A 86 -12.98 -8.94 -19.38
C TYR A 86 -12.47 -7.80 -20.27
N ASP A 87 -13.38 -6.98 -20.78
CA ASP A 87 -13.05 -5.75 -21.49
C ASP A 87 -12.70 -4.66 -20.48
N SER A 88 -11.40 -4.44 -20.29
CA SER A 88 -10.93 -3.35 -19.44
C SER A 88 -10.89 -2.05 -20.26
N PRO A 89 -11.29 -0.90 -19.69
CA PRO A 89 -11.17 0.40 -20.35
C PRO A 89 -9.72 0.82 -20.60
N PHE A 90 -8.76 0.07 -20.07
CA PHE A 90 -7.33 0.26 -20.27
C PHE A 90 -6.78 -0.65 -21.36
N LEU A 91 -7.60 -1.49 -22.02
CA LEU A 91 -7.12 -2.30 -23.13
C LEU A 91 -6.79 -1.38 -24.31
N VAL A 92 -5.62 -1.59 -24.89
CA VAL A 92 -5.17 -0.95 -26.12
C VAL A 92 -4.81 -2.01 -27.15
N GLU A 93 -4.90 -1.66 -28.42
CA GLU A 93 -4.51 -2.57 -29.49
C GLU A 93 -2.98 -2.82 -29.46
N PRO A 94 -2.52 -3.98 -29.95
CA PRO A 94 -1.11 -4.25 -30.16
C PRO A 94 -0.47 -3.17 -31.05
N HIS A 95 0.82 -2.93 -30.85
CA HIS A 95 1.52 -1.92 -31.63
C HIS A 95 1.47 -2.25 -33.13
N ALA A 96 1.36 -1.25 -34.00
CA ALA A 96 1.19 -1.47 -35.45
C ALA A 96 2.34 -2.23 -36.12
N GLN A 97 3.53 -2.22 -35.50
CA GLN A 97 4.71 -2.96 -35.95
C GLN A 97 4.91 -4.31 -35.22
N ALA A 98 3.93 -4.73 -34.41
CA ALA A 98 3.94 -6.03 -33.78
C ALA A 98 3.91 -7.14 -34.84
N HIS A 99 4.54 -8.27 -34.53
CA HIS A 99 4.59 -9.40 -35.44
C HIS A 99 3.22 -10.11 -35.51
N GLU A 100 2.93 -10.81 -36.60
CA GLU A 100 1.66 -11.51 -36.83
C GLU A 100 1.35 -12.63 -35.82
N ASN A 101 2.30 -13.00 -34.97
CA ASN A 101 2.10 -13.97 -33.88
C ASN A 101 1.51 -13.33 -32.61
N CYS A 102 1.36 -12.00 -32.60
CA CYS A 102 0.76 -11.24 -31.51
C CYS A 102 -0.78 -11.30 -31.50
N ILE A 103 -1.37 -12.38 -32.01
CA ILE A 103 -2.83 -12.58 -32.05
C ILE A 103 -3.32 -12.85 -30.62
N ASN A 104 -4.40 -12.19 -30.22
CA ASN A 104 -5.02 -12.29 -28.89
C ASN A 104 -4.14 -11.79 -27.72
N VAL A 105 -3.08 -11.03 -28.00
CA VAL A 105 -2.34 -10.34 -26.92
C VAL A 105 -3.16 -9.18 -26.38
N ARG A 106 -3.10 -8.99 -25.06
CA ARG A 106 -3.79 -7.92 -24.35
C ARG A 106 -2.77 -6.87 -23.94
N CYS A 107 -2.76 -5.74 -24.65
CA CYS A 107 -1.94 -4.60 -24.28
C CYS A 107 -2.75 -3.66 -23.40
N PHE A 108 -2.07 -2.96 -22.48
CA PHE A 108 -2.71 -2.03 -21.56
C PHE A 108 -2.13 -0.63 -21.70
N ALA A 109 -3.00 0.38 -21.70
CA ALA A 109 -2.62 1.77 -21.52
C ALA A 109 -1.93 1.93 -20.17
N MET A 110 -0.73 2.51 -20.17
CA MET A 110 0.08 2.72 -18.98
C MET A 110 -0.05 4.18 -18.51
N PRO A 111 -1.05 4.54 -17.69
CA PRO A 111 -1.24 5.92 -17.24
C PRO A 111 -0.09 6.45 -16.38
N TRP A 112 0.73 5.57 -15.82
CA TRP A 112 1.93 5.93 -15.06
C TRP A 112 3.12 6.30 -15.95
N CYS A 113 3.05 6.05 -17.25
CA CYS A 113 4.10 6.40 -18.20
C CYS A 113 3.97 7.87 -18.61
N VAL A 114 4.41 8.76 -17.72
CA VAL A 114 4.33 10.21 -17.92
C VAL A 114 5.70 10.79 -18.26
N GLU A 115 5.75 11.61 -19.30
CA GLU A 115 6.97 12.29 -19.76
C GLU A 115 7.58 13.19 -18.67
N GLU A 116 6.73 13.74 -17.79
CA GLU A 116 7.15 14.56 -16.64
C GLU A 116 8.10 13.81 -15.69
N ASN A 117 7.98 12.47 -15.60
CA ASN A 117 8.88 11.63 -14.81
C ASN A 117 10.10 11.12 -15.61
N GLY A 118 10.33 11.67 -16.81
CA GLY A 118 11.38 11.22 -17.72
C GLY A 118 11.13 9.81 -18.26
N LEU A 119 9.86 9.40 -18.38
CA LEU A 119 9.43 8.12 -18.90
C LEU A 119 8.59 8.34 -20.16
N LYS A 120 8.81 7.53 -21.20
CA LYS A 120 8.03 7.58 -22.44
C LYS A 120 7.63 6.18 -22.88
N THR A 121 6.50 6.08 -23.56
CA THR A 121 6.13 4.82 -24.21
C THR A 121 7.06 4.58 -25.40
N LYS A 122 7.53 3.34 -25.53
CA LYS A 122 8.38 2.91 -26.62
C LYS A 122 8.07 1.46 -26.99
N PHE A 123 7.94 1.23 -28.28
CA PHE A 123 7.91 -0.10 -28.87
C PHE A 123 9.33 -0.65 -29.04
N SER A 124 9.55 -1.91 -28.67
CA SER A 124 10.80 -2.62 -28.91
C SER A 124 10.58 -3.77 -29.91
N PRO A 125 11.50 -3.99 -30.86
CA PRO A 125 11.39 -5.11 -31.80
C PRO A 125 11.34 -6.45 -31.05
N GLY A 126 10.30 -7.24 -31.31
CA GLY A 126 10.05 -8.52 -30.64
C GLY A 126 8.93 -8.48 -29.59
N ASP A 127 8.54 -7.28 -29.14
CA ASP A 127 7.39 -7.11 -28.28
C ASP A 127 6.09 -6.97 -29.10
N CYS A 128 4.96 -7.26 -28.47
CA CYS A 128 3.64 -7.04 -29.05
C CYS A 128 3.01 -5.71 -28.62
N CYS A 129 3.42 -5.21 -27.44
CA CYS A 129 2.87 -4.01 -26.81
C CYS A 129 3.95 -2.95 -26.67
N GLU A 130 3.53 -1.69 -26.53
CA GLU A 130 4.45 -0.63 -26.09
C GLU A 130 4.83 -0.84 -24.62
N SER A 131 6.05 -0.43 -24.28
CA SER A 131 6.60 -0.49 -22.93
C SER A 131 6.98 0.90 -22.44
N CYS A 132 6.92 1.12 -21.13
CA CYS A 132 7.36 2.38 -20.56
C CYS A 132 8.87 2.33 -20.30
N VAL A 133 9.63 3.20 -20.97
CA VAL A 133 11.09 3.26 -20.86
C VAL A 133 11.53 4.66 -20.45
N LYS A 134 12.75 4.77 -19.91
CA LYS A 134 13.35 6.08 -19.64
C LYS A 134 13.56 6.85 -20.96
N ALA A 135 13.12 8.09 -20.98
CA ALA A 135 13.14 8.99 -22.13
C ALA A 135 14.56 9.30 -22.61
#